data_AF-A0A8H5LD55-F1
#
_entry.id   AF-A0A8H5LD55-F1
#
_cell.length_a   1.000
_cell.length_b   1.000
_cell.length_c   1.000
_cell.angle_alpha   90.00
_cell.angle_beta   90.00
_cell.angle_gamma   90.00
#
_symmetry.space_group_name_H-M   'P 1'
#
loop_
_entity.id
_entity.type
_entity.pdbx_description
1 polymer ?
#
loop_
_entity_poly.entity_id
_entity_poly.type
_entity_poly.pdbx_seq_one_letter_code
_entity_poly.pdbx_strand_id
1 'polypeptide(L)'
;MVTVMLANVIPAQFWSLDVTSDPRPHVVGAVELLSLRNPDSSSLRTVIKSYYRVNIESVLYQGFLLSIRRPFRPDFRLDSEFITHAEDLLESYHKANPSSTNPSIILGVPTSLYGLILRIIDSFNVPQSNLSNHLKRLKVELQYWEQLLFDDENSENVQHGDSRFNGLMIIATSLLFDLITEALTSIDDAICLTPLAGDGDGKPWRWQLDLAMNVLQCPEEHQKWSSCYLGAWPLLILGYGARTIEEIALVKDILTKMQQRIGYGEVQRIIQELDEITTYKVPVS
;
A
#
# COMPACT_ATOMS: atom_id res chain seq x y z
N MET A 1 24.08 16.69 -17.66
CA MET A 1 22.81 17.45 -17.59
C MET A 1 21.65 16.52 -18.00
N VAL A 2 21.52 15.36 -17.32
CA VAL A 2 20.55 14.28 -17.61
C VAL A 2 19.89 13.77 -16.30
N THR A 3 19.95 14.56 -15.24
CA THR A 3 19.89 14.00 -13.86
C THR A 3 18.94 14.78 -12.96
N VAL A 4 17.81 15.19 -13.52
CA VAL A 4 16.62 15.72 -12.81
C VAL A 4 15.34 15.00 -13.30
N MET A 5 15.49 13.96 -14.13
CA MET A 5 14.39 13.39 -14.87
C MET A 5 13.53 12.41 -14.03
N LEU A 6 14.06 11.61 -13.11
CA LEU A 6 13.25 10.51 -12.53
C LEU A 6 12.12 10.94 -11.57
N ALA A 7 12.24 12.08 -10.87
CA ALA A 7 11.12 12.64 -10.10
C ALA A 7 10.08 13.36 -10.99
N ASN A 8 10.38 13.57 -12.28
CA ASN A 8 9.52 14.24 -13.26
C ASN A 8 9.18 13.35 -14.50
N VAL A 9 9.65 12.11 -14.58
CA VAL A 9 9.52 11.23 -15.77
C VAL A 9 8.33 10.30 -15.71
N ILE A 10 7.65 10.23 -14.56
CA ILE A 10 6.27 9.71 -14.52
C ILE A 10 5.37 10.90 -14.19
N PRO A 11 5.11 11.81 -15.16
CA PRO A 11 4.12 12.87 -14.99
C PRO A 11 2.81 12.27 -14.48
N ALA A 12 1.98 13.04 -13.78
CA ALA A 12 0.62 12.61 -13.40
C ALA A 12 -0.20 12.06 -14.59
N GLN A 13 0.18 12.44 -15.82
CA GLN A 13 -0.31 11.89 -17.09
C GLN A 13 -0.02 10.40 -17.33
N PHE A 14 1.00 9.81 -16.71
CA PHE A 14 1.29 8.36 -16.80
C PHE A 14 0.29 7.50 -16.03
N TRP A 15 -0.31 8.09 -14.99
CA TRP A 15 -1.41 7.50 -14.24
C TRP A 15 -2.76 7.99 -14.75
N SER A 16 -2.77 8.63 -15.93
CA SER A 16 -4.02 8.93 -16.63
C SER A 16 -4.66 7.63 -17.11
N LEU A 17 -5.96 7.68 -17.41
CA LEU A 17 -6.69 6.57 -17.99
C LEU A 17 -6.27 6.25 -19.45
N ASP A 18 -5.27 6.98 -19.98
CA ASP A 18 -4.82 6.82 -21.36
C ASP A 18 -3.91 5.59 -21.51
N VAL A 19 -4.42 4.58 -22.21
CA VAL A 19 -3.82 3.24 -22.37
C VAL A 19 -2.51 3.28 -23.17
N THR A 20 -2.19 4.42 -23.80
CA THR A 20 -1.00 4.57 -24.67
C THR A 20 0.31 4.78 -23.92
N SER A 21 0.28 4.98 -22.60
CA SER A 21 1.49 5.25 -21.78
C SER A 21 1.63 4.21 -20.66
N ASP A 22 2.03 2.98 -20.99
CA ASP A 22 2.26 1.93 -20.00
C ASP A 22 3.52 2.22 -19.14
N PRO A 23 3.41 2.48 -17.83
CA PRO A 23 4.56 2.74 -16.95
C PRO A 23 5.43 1.52 -16.66
N ARG A 24 4.95 0.29 -16.88
CA ARG A 24 5.64 -0.93 -16.46
C ARG A 24 7.05 -1.08 -17.07
N PRO A 25 7.25 -0.90 -18.39
CA PRO A 25 8.59 -1.01 -18.99
C PRO A 25 9.58 0.04 -18.46
N HIS A 26 9.08 1.23 -18.08
CA HIS A 26 9.91 2.29 -17.52
C HIS A 26 10.41 1.95 -16.12
N VAL A 27 9.55 1.36 -15.28
CA VAL A 27 9.94 0.90 -13.95
C VAL A 27 10.94 -0.26 -14.05
N VAL A 28 10.70 -1.23 -14.94
CA VAL A 28 11.65 -2.33 -15.18
C VAL A 28 13.01 -1.81 -15.61
N GLY A 29 13.06 -0.92 -16.61
CA GLY A 29 14.32 -0.32 -17.06
C GLY A 29 15.00 0.50 -15.96
N ALA A 30 14.25 1.18 -15.09
CA ALA A 30 14.81 1.91 -13.96
C ALA A 30 15.42 0.97 -12.90
N VAL A 31 14.78 -0.17 -12.62
CA VAL A 31 15.34 -1.24 -11.77
C VAL A 31 16.66 -1.74 -12.36
N GLU A 32 16.68 -2.10 -13.65
CA GLU A 32 17.89 -2.57 -14.33
C GLU A 32 19.04 -1.55 -14.26
N LEU A 33 18.75 -0.27 -14.51
CA LEU A 33 19.75 0.81 -14.44
C LEU A 33 20.32 0.99 -13.04
N LEU A 34 19.51 0.83 -11.99
CA LEU A 34 19.97 0.90 -10.61
C LEU A 34 20.80 -0.34 -10.24
N SER A 35 20.38 -1.53 -10.67
CA SER A 35 21.10 -2.78 -10.43
C SER A 35 22.47 -2.81 -11.11
N LEU A 36 22.62 -2.19 -12.29
CA LEU A 36 23.92 -2.02 -12.97
C LEU A 36 24.88 -1.11 -12.20
N ARG A 37 24.34 -0.22 -11.37
CA ARG A 37 25.11 0.78 -10.63
C ARG A 37 25.51 0.23 -9.26
N ASN A 38 26.49 -0.67 -9.23
CA ASN A 38 27.09 -1.14 -7.98
C ASN A 38 27.80 0.00 -7.26
N PRO A 39 27.28 0.53 -6.13
CA PRO A 39 27.99 1.51 -5.36
C PRO A 39 28.90 0.77 -4.39
N ASP A 40 30.20 0.74 -4.65
CA ASP A 40 31.20 0.46 -3.61
C ASP A 40 31.04 1.53 -2.52
N SER A 41 30.26 1.18 -1.49
CA SER A 41 29.63 2.09 -0.52
C SER A 41 30.62 2.88 0.35
N SER A 42 31.87 2.42 0.38
CA SER A 42 32.98 3.02 1.13
C SER A 42 33.61 4.25 0.44
N SER A 43 33.44 4.42 -0.88
CA SER A 43 34.17 5.46 -1.66
C SER A 43 33.31 6.65 -2.12
N LEU A 44 31.98 6.56 -2.00
CA LEU A 44 31.07 7.57 -2.55
C LEU A 44 30.89 8.78 -1.62
N ARG A 45 30.98 9.99 -2.19
CA ARG A 45 30.68 11.26 -1.51
C ARG A 45 29.23 11.29 -0.99
N THR A 46 28.97 11.95 0.13
CA THR A 46 27.64 12.06 0.78
C THR A 46 26.53 12.51 -0.18
N VAL A 47 26.80 13.47 -1.06
CA VAL A 47 25.83 13.94 -2.07
C VAL A 47 25.39 12.82 -3.03
N ILE A 48 26.31 11.94 -3.41
CA ILE A 48 26.02 10.80 -4.30
C ILE A 48 25.16 9.76 -3.57
N LYS A 49 25.37 9.56 -2.26
CA LYS A 49 24.55 8.68 -1.41
C LYS A 49 23.11 9.19 -1.30
N SER A 50 22.91 10.48 -1.04
CA SER A 50 21.57 11.10 -1.00
C SER A 50 20.87 11.02 -2.35
N TYR A 51 21.60 11.25 -3.45
CA TYR A 51 21.05 11.09 -4.80
C TYR A 51 20.62 9.65 -5.07
N TYR A 52 21.47 8.66 -4.73
CA TYR A 52 21.17 7.25 -4.95
C TYR A 52 19.95 6.78 -4.13
N ARG A 53 19.87 7.20 -2.85
CA ARG A 53 18.70 6.98 -1.99
C ARG A 53 17.40 7.46 -2.66
N VAL A 54 17.36 8.70 -3.12
CA VAL A 54 16.16 9.29 -3.74
C VAL A 54 15.71 8.50 -4.96
N ASN A 55 16.65 8.00 -5.78
CA ASN A 55 16.29 7.19 -6.95
C ASN A 55 15.72 5.82 -6.55
N ILE A 56 16.34 5.14 -5.58
CA ILE A 56 15.82 3.87 -5.07
C ILE A 56 14.42 4.04 -4.51
N GLU A 57 14.22 5.03 -3.63
CA GLU A 57 12.91 5.31 -3.05
C GLU A 57 11.87 5.66 -4.14
N SER A 58 12.27 6.38 -5.19
CA SER A 58 11.38 6.70 -6.33
C SER A 58 11.00 5.45 -7.13
N VAL A 59 11.95 4.57 -7.43
CA VAL A 59 11.68 3.33 -8.19
C VAL A 59 10.82 2.36 -7.37
N LEU A 60 11.12 2.21 -6.07
CA LEU A 60 10.30 1.45 -5.14
C LEU A 60 8.87 1.98 -5.11
N TYR A 61 8.70 3.30 -4.98
CA TYR A 61 7.40 3.96 -4.94
C TYR A 61 6.57 3.65 -6.20
N GLN A 62 7.16 3.81 -7.38
CA GLN A 62 6.47 3.58 -8.65
C GLN A 62 6.17 2.09 -8.88
N GLY A 63 7.13 1.21 -8.59
CA GLY A 63 6.93 -0.23 -8.67
C GLY A 63 5.87 -0.74 -7.70
N PHE A 64 5.80 -0.15 -6.50
CA PHE A 64 4.76 -0.44 -5.53
C PHE A 64 3.38 -0.02 -6.05
N LEU A 65 3.22 1.24 -6.52
CA LEU A 65 1.94 1.69 -7.07
C LEU A 65 1.41 0.77 -8.19
N LEU A 66 2.30 0.27 -9.05
CA LEU A 66 1.94 -0.70 -10.09
C LEU A 66 1.52 -2.04 -9.50
N SER A 67 2.30 -2.55 -8.55
CA SER A 67 2.06 -3.87 -7.94
C SER A 67 0.76 -3.92 -7.13
N ILE A 68 0.39 -2.81 -6.48
CA ILE A 68 -0.80 -2.73 -5.63
C ILE A 68 -2.06 -2.28 -6.36
N ARG A 69 -1.95 -1.89 -7.64
CA ARG A 69 -3.05 -1.31 -8.43
C ARG A 69 -4.29 -2.22 -8.43
N ARG A 70 -4.08 -3.53 -8.54
CA ARG A 70 -5.10 -4.59 -8.54
C ARG A 70 -4.71 -5.69 -7.56
N PRO A 71 -4.95 -5.51 -6.25
CA PRO A 71 -4.35 -6.36 -5.21
C PRO A 71 -4.79 -7.83 -5.28
N PHE A 72 -5.96 -8.12 -5.87
CA PHE A 72 -6.46 -9.49 -6.05
C PHE A 72 -6.08 -10.12 -7.40
N ARG A 73 -5.55 -9.34 -8.33
CA ARG A 73 -5.12 -9.77 -9.67
C ARG A 73 -3.92 -8.92 -10.12
N PRO A 74 -2.76 -9.03 -9.45
CA PRO A 74 -1.60 -8.22 -9.76
C PRO A 74 -1.13 -8.49 -11.20
N ASP A 75 -1.01 -7.43 -11.99
CA ASP A 75 -0.57 -7.44 -13.39
C ASP A 75 0.88 -6.92 -13.56
N PHE A 76 1.51 -6.55 -12.44
CA PHE A 76 2.89 -6.15 -12.34
C PHE A 76 3.46 -6.65 -11.01
N ARG A 77 4.75 -7.03 -11.02
CA ARG A 77 5.50 -7.36 -9.81
C ARG A 77 6.84 -6.67 -9.87
N LEU A 78 7.18 -6.03 -8.77
CA LEU A 78 8.52 -5.52 -8.59
C LEU A 78 9.47 -6.67 -8.26
N ASP A 79 10.68 -6.62 -8.81
CA ASP A 79 11.69 -7.66 -8.62
C ASP A 79 12.05 -7.82 -7.14
N SER A 80 12.02 -9.06 -6.64
CA SER A 80 12.23 -9.34 -5.22
C SER A 80 13.66 -9.10 -4.77
N GLU A 81 14.64 -9.37 -5.64
CA GLU A 81 16.06 -9.10 -5.33
C GLU A 81 16.30 -7.59 -5.20
N PHE A 82 15.69 -6.80 -6.08
CA PHE A 82 15.71 -5.34 -6.00
C PHE A 82 15.07 -4.83 -4.70
N ILE A 83 13.92 -5.38 -4.28
CA ILE A 83 13.27 -4.98 -3.02
C ILE A 83 14.20 -5.22 -1.83
N THR A 84 14.74 -6.43 -1.70
CA THR A 84 15.66 -6.78 -0.60
C THR A 84 16.92 -5.91 -0.62
N HIS A 85 17.50 -5.69 -1.81
CA HIS A 85 18.66 -4.81 -1.95
C HIS A 85 18.34 -3.38 -1.51
N ALA A 86 17.17 -2.86 -1.89
CA ALA A 86 16.73 -1.53 -1.50
C ALA A 86 16.47 -1.42 0.00
N GLU A 87 15.86 -2.43 0.62
CA GLU A 87 15.64 -2.50 2.08
C GLU A 87 16.98 -2.45 2.84
N ASP A 88 17.92 -3.34 2.51
CA ASP A 88 19.24 -3.39 3.14
C ASP A 88 19.98 -2.06 3.04
N LEU A 89 19.94 -1.45 1.85
CA LEU A 89 20.63 -0.21 1.57
C LEU A 89 20.00 0.97 2.30
N LEU A 90 18.67 1.07 2.33
CA LEU A 90 17.96 2.12 3.06
C LEU A 90 18.17 1.96 4.58
N GLU A 91 18.17 0.72 5.09
CA GLU A 91 18.47 0.45 6.50
C GLU A 91 19.92 0.85 6.85
N SER A 92 20.88 0.57 5.95
CA SER A 92 22.28 0.97 6.14
C SER A 92 22.44 2.50 6.24
N TYR A 93 21.68 3.27 5.45
CA TYR A 93 21.70 4.72 5.51
C TYR A 93 21.10 5.25 6.82
N HIS A 94 20.04 4.63 7.30
CA HIS A 94 19.44 4.97 8.58
C HIS A 94 20.41 4.74 9.74
N LYS A 95 21.07 3.57 9.77
CA LYS A 95 22.10 3.22 10.77
C LYS A 95 23.31 4.16 10.73
N ALA A 96 23.72 4.61 9.53
CA ALA A 96 24.88 5.48 9.36
C ALA A 96 24.63 6.93 9.81
N ASN A 97 23.40 7.42 9.78
CA ASN A 97 23.04 8.77 10.19
C ASN A 97 21.77 8.78 11.07
N PRO A 98 21.86 8.31 12.32
CA PRO A 98 20.70 8.21 13.22
C PRO A 98 20.13 9.58 13.63
N SER A 99 20.93 10.66 13.53
CA SER A 99 20.50 12.03 13.81
C SER A 99 19.78 12.71 12.62
N SER A 100 19.83 12.12 11.43
CA SER A 100 18.97 12.50 10.30
C SER A 100 17.84 11.49 10.19
N THR A 101 17.01 11.40 11.22
CA THR A 101 15.68 10.78 11.19
C THR A 101 14.74 11.55 10.26
N ASN A 102 15.19 11.84 9.05
CA ASN A 102 14.28 12.26 8.00
C ASN A 102 13.58 10.99 7.52
N PRO A 103 12.26 10.85 7.76
CA PRO A 103 11.48 9.76 7.18
C PRO A 103 11.75 9.71 5.67
N SER A 104 11.58 8.54 5.06
CA SER A 104 11.69 8.42 3.60
C SER A 104 10.87 9.53 2.94
N ILE A 105 11.56 10.47 2.28
CA ILE A 105 10.94 11.70 1.75
C ILE A 105 9.94 11.34 0.65
N ILE A 106 10.15 10.19 0.02
CA ILE A 106 9.34 9.71 -1.08
C ILE A 106 8.34 8.64 -0.64
N LEU A 107 8.74 7.69 0.22
CA LEU A 107 7.88 6.54 0.55
C LEU A 107 6.83 6.88 1.61
N GLY A 108 7.07 7.81 2.52
CA GLY A 108 6.09 8.23 3.53
C GLY A 108 5.70 7.16 4.59
N VAL A 109 5.92 5.88 4.33
CA VAL A 109 5.82 4.76 5.30
C VAL A 109 7.11 3.92 5.28
N PRO A 110 7.42 3.13 6.33
CA PRO A 110 8.62 2.32 6.38
C PRO A 110 8.70 1.27 5.25
N THR A 111 9.87 1.08 4.65
CA THR A 111 10.08 0.14 3.53
C THR A 111 9.68 -1.30 3.89
N SER A 112 9.86 -1.73 5.13
CA SER A 112 9.44 -3.06 5.59
C SER A 112 7.92 -3.26 5.51
N LEU A 113 7.10 -2.22 5.70
CA LEU A 113 5.65 -2.30 5.49
C LEU A 113 5.31 -2.44 4.00
N TYR A 114 6.05 -1.77 3.10
CA TYR A 114 5.93 -1.99 1.65
C TYR A 114 6.23 -3.44 1.28
N GLY A 115 7.35 -3.98 1.76
CA GLY A 115 7.76 -5.36 1.52
C GLY A 115 6.73 -6.37 2.05
N LEU A 116 6.10 -6.08 3.19
CA LEU A 116 4.99 -6.89 3.71
C LEU A 116 3.76 -6.87 2.79
N ILE A 117 3.31 -5.68 2.37
CA ILE A 117 2.14 -5.53 1.47
C ILE A 117 2.34 -6.30 0.16
N LEU A 118 3.53 -6.18 -0.45
CA LEU A 118 3.84 -6.89 -1.70
C LEU A 118 3.81 -8.41 -1.52
N ARG A 119 4.40 -8.93 -0.43
CA ARG A 119 4.34 -10.37 -0.11
C ARG A 119 2.94 -10.88 0.20
N ILE A 120 2.08 -10.03 0.77
CA ILE A 120 0.66 -10.34 0.98
C ILE A 120 -0.04 -10.50 -0.37
N ILE A 121 0.13 -9.54 -1.30
CA ILE A 121 -0.45 -9.58 -2.65
C ILE A 121 0.06 -10.79 -3.45
N ASP A 122 1.34 -11.14 -3.30
CA ASP A 122 1.94 -12.28 -4.00
C ASP A 122 1.51 -13.66 -3.47
N SER A 123 0.71 -13.71 -2.40
CA SER A 123 0.23 -14.98 -1.81
C SER A 123 -0.54 -15.86 -2.80
N PHE A 124 -1.18 -15.28 -3.83
CA PHE A 124 -1.85 -16.03 -4.91
C PHE A 124 -0.91 -16.92 -5.75
N ASN A 125 0.40 -16.72 -5.66
CA ASN A 125 1.40 -17.50 -6.40
C ASN A 125 2.13 -18.52 -5.53
N VAL A 126 1.84 -18.54 -4.23
CA VAL A 126 2.48 -19.47 -3.32
C VAL A 126 1.87 -20.86 -3.54
N PRO A 127 2.69 -21.91 -3.76
CA PRO A 127 2.19 -23.27 -3.90
C PRO A 127 1.33 -23.68 -2.71
N GLN A 128 0.21 -24.37 -2.94
CA GLN A 128 -0.74 -24.77 -1.89
C GLN A 128 -0.07 -25.53 -0.74
N SER A 129 0.94 -26.35 -1.03
CA SER A 129 1.74 -27.07 -0.03
C SER A 129 2.44 -26.17 0.99
N ASN A 130 2.76 -24.93 0.60
CA ASN A 130 3.45 -23.95 1.44
C ASN A 130 2.55 -22.80 1.90
N LEU A 131 1.32 -22.70 1.38
CA LEU A 131 0.44 -21.55 1.60
C LEU A 131 0.13 -21.30 3.08
N SER A 132 -0.23 -22.34 3.84
CA SER A 132 -0.54 -22.20 5.27
C SER A 132 0.65 -21.65 6.07
N ASN A 133 1.86 -22.14 5.80
CA ASN A 133 3.07 -21.67 6.47
C ASN A 133 3.44 -20.24 6.04
N HIS A 134 3.22 -19.90 4.78
CA HIS A 134 3.40 -18.54 4.27
C HIS A 134 2.48 -17.55 4.97
N LEU A 135 1.17 -17.81 4.99
CA LEU A 135 0.18 -16.95 5.64
C LEU A 135 0.44 -16.78 7.14
N LYS A 136 0.86 -17.86 7.84
CA LYS A 136 1.26 -17.77 9.26
C LYS A 136 2.43 -16.82 9.49
N ARG A 137 3.47 -16.87 8.65
CA ARG A 137 4.62 -15.96 8.75
C ARG A 137 4.22 -14.52 8.50
N LEU A 138 3.41 -14.28 7.47
CA LEU A 138 2.88 -12.94 7.19
C LEU A 138 2.04 -12.41 8.35
N LYS A 139 1.20 -13.24 8.98
CA LYS A 139 0.40 -12.81 10.12
C LYS A 139 1.26 -12.43 11.33
N VAL A 140 2.32 -13.18 11.62
CA VAL A 140 3.26 -12.85 12.71
C VAL A 140 3.92 -11.49 12.46
N GLU A 141 4.34 -11.23 11.23
CA GLU A 141 4.94 -9.94 10.87
C GLU A 141 3.92 -8.81 10.92
N LEU A 142 2.70 -9.05 10.44
CA LEU A 142 1.60 -8.08 10.50
C LEU A 142 1.22 -7.73 11.93
N GLN A 143 1.27 -8.67 12.87
CA GLN A 143 0.97 -8.43 14.29
C GLN A 143 1.90 -7.37 14.91
N TYR A 144 3.17 -7.33 14.50
CA TYR A 144 4.09 -6.26 14.93
C TYR A 144 3.57 -4.88 14.52
N TRP A 145 3.07 -4.74 13.29
CA TRP A 145 2.49 -3.49 12.81
C TRP A 145 1.16 -3.16 13.48
N GLU A 146 0.30 -4.16 13.66
CA GLU A 146 -1.00 -4.00 14.35
C GLU A 146 -0.80 -3.50 15.79
N GLN A 147 0.25 -3.94 16.50
CA GLN A 147 0.57 -3.47 17.85
C GLN A 147 0.87 -1.96 17.90
N LEU A 148 1.56 -1.43 16.89
CA LEU A 148 1.90 0.00 16.81
C LEU A 148 0.65 0.90 16.74
N LEU A 149 -0.50 0.37 16.30
CA LEU A 149 -1.77 1.12 16.28
C LEU A 149 -2.30 1.40 17.69
N PHE A 150 -2.08 0.47 18.61
CA PHE A 150 -2.66 0.51 19.97
C PHE A 150 -1.68 1.09 21.00
N ASP A 151 -0.38 1.03 20.74
CA ASP A 151 0.64 1.58 21.63
C ASP A 151 0.65 3.13 21.61
N ASP A 152 0.25 3.75 20.49
CA ASP A 152 0.29 5.22 20.31
C ASP A 152 -0.83 5.95 21.08
N GLU A 153 -1.93 5.27 21.43
CA GLU A 153 -3.01 5.86 22.26
C GLU A 153 -2.58 6.16 23.71
N ASN A 154 -1.49 5.55 24.18
CA ASN A 154 -0.97 5.73 25.54
C ASN A 154 0.17 6.76 25.63
N SER A 155 0.58 7.38 24.52
CA SER A 155 1.72 8.31 24.49
C SER A 155 1.25 9.76 24.26
N GLU A 156 1.30 10.59 25.30
CA GLU A 156 0.85 12.00 25.26
C GLU A 156 1.77 12.93 24.42
N ASN A 157 2.76 12.40 23.69
CA ASN A 157 3.83 13.21 23.08
C ASN A 157 4.30 12.69 21.71
N VAL A 158 3.47 12.70 20.66
CA VAL A 158 3.96 12.50 19.29
C VAL A 158 3.21 13.36 18.27
N GLN A 159 4.00 13.96 17.36
CA GLN A 159 3.55 14.77 16.23
C GLN A 159 2.41 14.08 15.47
N HIS A 160 1.19 14.57 15.66
CA HIS A 160 -0.08 13.94 15.28
C HIS A 160 -0.33 13.73 13.77
N GLY A 161 0.58 14.13 12.88
CA GLY A 161 0.37 14.05 11.42
C GLY A 161 0.82 12.75 10.76
N ASP A 162 2.06 12.34 11.00
CA ASP A 162 2.66 11.20 10.28
C ASP A 162 2.26 9.85 10.88
N SER A 163 1.96 9.81 12.19
CA SER A 163 1.51 8.59 12.89
C SER A 163 0.19 8.05 12.31
N ARG A 164 -0.79 8.93 12.05
CA ARG A 164 -2.12 8.51 11.58
C ARG A 164 -2.17 8.05 10.12
N PHE A 165 -1.33 8.62 9.25
CA PHE A 165 -1.19 8.14 7.87
C PHE A 165 -0.61 6.72 7.83
N ASN A 166 0.45 6.48 8.62
CA ASN A 166 0.97 5.13 8.84
C ASN A 166 -0.11 4.21 9.42
N GLY A 167 -0.93 4.71 10.35
CA GLY A 167 -2.04 3.97 10.92
C GLY A 167 -3.04 3.47 9.87
N LEU A 168 -3.50 4.33 8.97
CA LEU A 168 -4.44 3.94 7.92
C LEU A 168 -3.81 2.92 6.94
N MET A 169 -2.52 3.05 6.64
CA MET A 169 -1.79 2.06 5.83
C MET A 169 -1.70 0.70 6.51
N ILE A 170 -1.44 0.67 7.82
CA ILE A 170 -1.40 -0.58 8.61
C ILE A 170 -2.80 -1.21 8.66
N ILE A 171 -3.84 -0.43 8.95
CA ILE A 171 -5.23 -0.90 8.99
C ILE A 171 -5.63 -1.52 7.65
N ALA A 172 -5.35 -0.83 6.54
CA ALA A 172 -5.62 -1.35 5.20
C ALA A 172 -4.80 -2.61 4.90
N THR A 173 -3.53 -2.67 5.32
CA THR A 173 -2.69 -3.87 5.14
C THR A 173 -3.27 -5.06 5.90
N SER A 174 -3.73 -4.84 7.14
CA SER A 174 -4.37 -5.86 7.96
C SER A 174 -5.67 -6.37 7.31
N LEU A 175 -6.52 -5.46 6.85
CA LEU A 175 -7.75 -5.81 6.15
C LEU A 175 -7.46 -6.55 4.83
N LEU A 176 -6.45 -6.13 4.07
CA LEU A 176 -6.06 -6.80 2.83
C LEU A 176 -5.60 -8.25 3.11
N PHE A 177 -4.84 -8.46 4.17
CA PHE A 177 -4.40 -9.80 4.56
C PHE A 177 -5.59 -10.73 4.84
N ASP A 178 -6.59 -10.25 5.59
CA ASP A 178 -7.80 -11.02 5.89
C ASP A 178 -8.59 -11.31 4.61
N LEU A 179 -8.78 -10.32 3.73
CA LEU A 179 -9.47 -10.48 2.44
C LEU A 179 -8.79 -11.50 1.53
N ILE A 180 -7.46 -11.46 1.41
CA ILE A 180 -6.69 -12.40 0.59
C ILE A 180 -6.73 -13.80 1.22
N THR A 181 -6.60 -13.89 2.54
CA THR A 181 -6.69 -15.17 3.25
C THR A 181 -8.04 -15.83 3.01
N GLU A 182 -9.15 -15.09 3.21
CA GLU A 182 -10.51 -15.55 2.91
C GLU A 182 -10.63 -16.03 1.46
N ALA A 183 -10.17 -15.23 0.49
CA ALA A 183 -10.24 -15.57 -0.94
C ALA A 183 -9.47 -16.86 -1.27
N LEU A 184 -8.28 -17.04 -0.71
CA LEU A 184 -7.45 -18.22 -0.93
C LEU A 184 -8.00 -19.47 -0.25
N THR A 185 -8.58 -19.34 0.94
CA THR A 185 -9.20 -20.47 1.66
C THR A 185 -10.56 -20.85 1.08
N SER A 186 -11.30 -19.90 0.50
CA SER A 186 -12.61 -20.16 -0.13
C SER A 186 -12.50 -20.95 -1.43
N ILE A 187 -11.33 -20.98 -2.09
CA ILE A 187 -11.11 -21.72 -3.34
C ILE A 187 -11.13 -23.25 -3.10
N ASP A 188 -10.84 -23.70 -1.87
CA ASP A 188 -10.82 -25.13 -1.51
C ASP A 188 -12.21 -25.69 -1.12
N ASP A 189 -13.15 -24.85 -0.69
CA ASP A 189 -14.43 -25.30 -0.13
C ASP A 189 -15.63 -25.00 -1.03
N ALA A 190 -15.90 -25.93 -1.95
CA ALA A 190 -17.27 -26.16 -2.45
C ALA A 190 -18.19 -26.80 -1.39
N ILE A 191 -17.73 -27.00 -0.14
CA ILE A 191 -18.53 -27.60 0.93
C ILE A 191 -18.19 -26.94 2.28
N CYS A 192 -19.16 -26.20 2.82
CA CYS A 192 -19.28 -25.74 4.22
C CYS A 192 -18.37 -24.59 4.71
N LEU A 193 -18.86 -23.36 4.52
CA LEU A 193 -18.51 -22.22 5.39
C LEU A 193 -19.05 -22.49 6.81
N THR A 194 -18.20 -22.93 7.75
CA THR A 194 -18.49 -22.72 9.17
C THR A 194 -18.14 -21.27 9.53
N PRO A 195 -19.08 -20.46 10.06
CA PRO A 195 -18.81 -19.07 10.39
C PRO A 195 -17.82 -19.02 11.55
N LEU A 196 -16.62 -18.47 11.30
CA LEU A 196 -15.76 -17.99 12.38
C LEU A 196 -16.45 -16.76 12.97
N ALA A 197 -17.01 -16.90 14.18
CA ALA A 197 -17.64 -15.85 15.01
C ALA A 197 -17.88 -14.52 14.28
N GLY A 198 -18.90 -14.51 13.42
CA GLY A 198 -19.34 -13.30 12.73
C GLY A 198 -20.21 -12.44 13.64
N ASP A 199 -20.35 -11.18 13.27
CA ASP A 199 -21.49 -10.37 13.72
C ASP A 199 -22.80 -11.07 13.32
N GLY A 200 -23.94 -10.70 13.93
CA GLY A 200 -25.24 -11.40 13.82
C GLY A 200 -25.73 -11.71 12.40
N ASP A 201 -25.12 -11.09 11.38
CA ASP A 201 -25.36 -11.28 9.94
C ASP A 201 -24.45 -12.35 9.26
N GLY A 202 -23.62 -13.08 10.00
CA GLY A 202 -22.76 -14.14 9.44
C GLY A 202 -21.55 -13.66 8.64
N LYS A 203 -21.27 -12.35 8.63
CA LYS A 203 -20.03 -11.77 8.09
C LYS A 203 -18.91 -11.82 9.14
N PRO A 204 -17.66 -12.14 8.77
CA PRO A 204 -16.54 -12.10 9.70
C PRO A 204 -16.41 -10.70 10.30
N TRP A 205 -16.25 -10.60 11.62
CA TRP A 205 -16.08 -9.33 12.30
C TRP A 205 -14.76 -8.67 11.85
N ARG A 206 -14.85 -7.43 11.36
CA ARG A 206 -13.73 -6.66 10.79
C ARG A 206 -13.50 -5.39 11.58
N TRP A 207 -12.82 -5.52 12.71
CA TRP A 207 -12.43 -4.39 13.56
C TRP A 207 -11.64 -3.32 12.78
N GLN A 208 -10.92 -3.71 11.73
CA GLN A 208 -10.18 -2.81 10.85
C GLN A 208 -11.08 -1.76 10.19
N LEU A 209 -12.30 -2.15 9.79
CA LEU A 209 -13.25 -1.21 9.21
C LEU A 209 -13.76 -0.24 10.26
N ASP A 210 -14.12 -0.73 11.46
CA ASP A 210 -14.59 0.14 12.54
C ASP A 210 -13.54 1.21 12.88
N LEU A 211 -12.28 0.80 13.01
CA LEU A 211 -11.17 1.73 13.27
C LEU A 211 -10.93 2.69 12.10
N ALA A 212 -10.92 2.19 10.86
CA ALA A 212 -10.74 3.03 9.69
C ALA A 212 -11.86 4.06 9.53
N MET A 213 -13.12 3.69 9.75
CA MET A 213 -14.25 4.61 9.63
C MET A 213 -14.15 5.75 10.65
N ASN A 214 -13.71 5.45 11.88
CA ASN A 214 -13.44 6.48 12.89
C ASN A 214 -12.35 7.46 12.41
N VAL A 215 -11.24 6.94 11.87
CA VAL A 215 -10.15 7.78 11.30
C VAL A 215 -10.66 8.62 10.12
N LEU A 216 -11.44 8.02 9.22
CA LEU A 216 -12.00 8.67 8.03
C LEU A 216 -13.11 9.67 8.35
N GLN A 217 -13.61 9.75 9.58
CA GLN A 217 -14.57 10.79 9.99
C GLN A 217 -13.89 12.04 10.58
N CYS A 218 -12.58 12.00 10.85
CA CYS A 218 -11.82 13.12 11.40
C CYS A 218 -11.44 14.16 10.32
N PRO A 219 -12.00 15.38 10.32
CA PRO A 219 -11.80 16.37 9.24
C PRO A 219 -10.36 16.89 9.11
N GLU A 220 -9.63 16.98 10.23
CA GLU A 220 -8.23 17.45 10.24
C GLU A 220 -7.28 16.48 9.53
N GLU A 221 -7.64 15.20 9.51
CA GLU A 221 -6.87 14.17 8.82
C GLU A 221 -7.11 14.23 7.32
N HIS A 222 -8.33 14.54 6.89
CA HIS A 222 -8.74 14.56 5.47
C HIS A 222 -7.78 15.36 4.62
N GLN A 223 -7.26 16.47 5.14
CA GLN A 223 -6.37 17.35 4.40
C GLN A 223 -4.98 16.74 4.14
N LYS A 224 -4.47 15.93 5.07
CA LYS A 224 -3.12 15.34 4.96
C LYS A 224 -3.13 14.18 3.97
N TRP A 225 -4.02 13.20 4.15
CA TRP A 225 -4.01 12.00 3.30
C TRP A 225 -4.59 12.22 1.90
N SER A 226 -5.55 13.16 1.73
CA SER A 226 -6.05 13.50 0.37
C SER A 226 -5.05 14.26 -0.50
N SER A 227 -3.91 14.70 0.05
CA SER A 227 -2.83 15.34 -0.71
C SER A 227 -1.68 14.37 -1.06
N CYS A 228 -1.73 13.13 -0.57
CA CYS A 228 -0.73 12.09 -0.84
C CYS A 228 -1.24 11.08 -1.87
N TYR A 229 -0.47 10.84 -2.94
CA TYR A 229 -0.82 9.88 -3.99
C TYR A 229 -1.00 8.43 -3.49
N LEU A 230 -0.32 8.03 -2.40
CA LEU A 230 -0.53 6.72 -1.76
C LEU A 230 -1.78 6.66 -0.90
N GLY A 231 -2.32 7.80 -0.48
CA GLY A 231 -3.53 7.87 0.34
C GLY A 231 -4.77 7.27 -0.32
N ALA A 232 -4.74 7.07 -1.64
CA ALA A 232 -5.82 6.43 -2.38
C ALA A 232 -5.87 4.90 -2.17
N TRP A 233 -4.74 4.26 -1.88
CA TRP A 233 -4.68 2.81 -1.77
C TRP A 233 -5.42 2.25 -0.56
N PRO A 234 -5.28 2.80 0.67
CA PRO A 234 -6.08 2.34 1.81
C PRO A 234 -7.59 2.42 1.54
N LEU A 235 -8.04 3.46 0.85
CA LEU A 235 -9.44 3.66 0.49
C LEU A 235 -9.94 2.58 -0.47
N LEU A 236 -9.13 2.17 -1.45
CA LEU A 236 -9.44 1.03 -2.31
C LEU A 236 -9.65 -0.24 -1.48
N ILE A 237 -8.74 -0.54 -0.54
CA ILE A 237 -8.86 -1.73 0.32
C ILE A 237 -10.10 -1.68 1.20
N LEU A 238 -10.38 -0.53 1.82
CA LEU A 238 -11.58 -0.33 2.63
C LEU A 238 -12.86 -0.51 1.79
N GLY A 239 -12.86 -0.05 0.55
CA GLY A 239 -13.97 -0.24 -0.38
C GLY A 239 -14.24 -1.72 -0.70
N TYR A 240 -13.20 -2.53 -0.89
CA TYR A 240 -13.37 -4.00 -1.02
C TYR A 240 -13.91 -4.62 0.27
N GLY A 241 -13.42 -4.16 1.42
CA GLY A 241 -13.80 -4.69 2.73
C GLY A 241 -15.18 -4.29 3.22
N ALA A 242 -15.73 -3.17 2.74
CA ALA A 242 -16.94 -2.55 3.23
C ALA A 242 -18.15 -3.51 3.31
N ARG A 243 -18.82 -3.48 4.45
CA ARG A 243 -19.95 -4.34 4.84
C ARG A 243 -21.28 -3.77 4.37
N THR A 244 -21.42 -2.45 4.31
CA THR A 244 -22.65 -1.75 3.96
C THR A 244 -22.46 -0.76 2.80
N ILE A 245 -23.56 -0.28 2.24
CA ILE A 245 -23.52 0.72 1.16
C ILE A 245 -23.05 2.07 1.70
N GLU A 246 -23.38 2.40 2.94
CA GLU A 246 -23.00 3.64 3.63
C GLU A 246 -21.48 3.72 3.81
N GLU A 247 -20.84 2.60 4.19
CA GLU A 247 -19.38 2.50 4.31
C GLU A 247 -18.69 2.73 2.95
N ILE A 248 -19.21 2.14 1.87
CA ILE A 248 -18.68 2.38 0.51
C ILE A 248 -18.92 3.83 0.09
N ALA A 249 -20.08 4.39 0.38
CA ALA A 249 -20.42 5.77 0.06
C ALA A 249 -19.48 6.77 0.75
N LEU A 250 -19.14 6.53 2.01
CA LEU A 250 -18.17 7.33 2.75
C LEU A 250 -16.79 7.30 2.08
N VAL A 251 -16.29 6.10 1.74
CA VAL A 251 -15.01 5.92 1.03
C VAL A 251 -15.02 6.65 -0.32
N LYS A 252 -16.12 6.58 -1.07
CA LYS A 252 -16.26 7.25 -2.37
C LYS A 252 -16.35 8.77 -2.28
N ASP A 253 -17.08 9.32 -1.31
CA ASP A 253 -17.14 10.78 -1.08
C ASP A 253 -15.73 11.33 -0.84
N ILE A 254 -14.98 10.61 -0.01
CA ILE A 254 -13.60 10.85 0.31
C ILE A 254 -12.69 10.81 -0.94
N LEU A 255 -12.79 9.76 -1.76
CA LEU A 255 -12.02 9.65 -3.01
C LEU A 255 -12.38 10.77 -3.98
N THR A 256 -13.65 11.17 -4.04
CA THR A 256 -14.10 12.29 -4.90
C THR A 256 -13.45 13.60 -4.46
N LYS A 257 -13.42 13.88 -3.16
CA LYS A 257 -12.72 15.05 -2.60
C LYS A 257 -11.22 15.02 -2.90
N MET A 258 -10.61 13.85 -2.83
CA MET A 258 -9.21 13.65 -3.20
C MET A 258 -8.98 13.94 -4.69
N GLN A 259 -9.80 13.38 -5.58
CA GLN A 259 -9.72 13.60 -7.02
C GLN A 259 -9.83 15.10 -7.37
N GLN A 260 -10.77 15.82 -6.75
CA GLN A 260 -10.95 17.26 -6.95
C GLN A 260 -9.72 18.09 -6.54
N ARG A 261 -8.91 17.59 -5.59
CA ARG A 261 -7.72 18.28 -5.09
C ARG A 261 -6.46 17.98 -5.90
N ILE A 262 -6.19 16.70 -6.17
CA ILE A 262 -4.92 16.27 -6.78
C ILE A 262 -5.03 15.94 -8.28
N GLY A 263 -6.24 15.84 -8.84
CA GLY A 263 -6.43 15.55 -10.27
C GLY A 263 -5.83 14.22 -10.74
N TYR A 264 -5.60 13.28 -9.82
CA TYR A 264 -4.87 12.04 -10.05
C TYR A 264 -5.79 10.98 -10.67
N GLY A 265 -5.46 10.53 -11.90
CA GLY A 265 -6.27 9.57 -12.66
C GLY A 265 -6.48 8.22 -11.96
N GLU A 266 -5.57 7.84 -11.06
CA GLU A 266 -5.70 6.63 -10.26
C GLU A 266 -6.87 6.68 -9.27
N VAL A 267 -7.18 7.85 -8.73
CA VAL A 267 -8.34 8.04 -7.85
C VAL A 267 -9.62 7.82 -8.62
N GLN A 268 -9.69 8.31 -9.86
CA GLN A 268 -10.84 8.08 -10.75
C GLN A 268 -11.04 6.60 -11.05
N ARG A 269 -9.96 5.88 -11.35
CA ARG A 269 -9.99 4.43 -11.57
C ARG A 269 -10.53 3.69 -10.34
N ILE A 270 -10.05 4.04 -9.15
CA ILE A 270 -10.52 3.42 -7.90
C ILE A 270 -12.01 3.69 -7.71
N ILE A 271 -12.50 4.91 -7.94
CA ILE A 271 -13.93 5.22 -7.86
C ILE A 271 -14.75 4.34 -8.81
N GLN A 272 -14.32 4.20 -10.07
CA GLN A 272 -14.98 3.35 -11.07
C GLN A 272 -15.00 1.88 -10.65
N GLU A 273 -13.89 1.37 -10.12
CA GLU A 273 -13.83 0.00 -9.62
C GLU A 273 -14.77 -0.23 -8.43
N LEU A 274 -14.86 0.72 -7.50
CA LEU A 274 -15.81 0.65 -6.39
C LEU A 274 -17.28 0.74 -6.87
N ASP A 275 -17.56 1.47 -7.95
CA ASP A 275 -18.89 1.51 -8.57
C ASP A 275 -19.31 0.15 -9.12
N GLU A 276 -18.39 -0.56 -9.80
CA GLU A 276 -18.64 -1.92 -10.28
C GLU A 276 -18.98 -2.85 -9.11
N ILE A 277 -18.18 -2.83 -8.03
CA ILE A 277 -18.41 -3.65 -6.84
C ILE A 277 -19.73 -3.32 -6.14
N THR A 278 -20.10 -2.04 -6.06
CA THR A 278 -21.35 -1.60 -5.42
C THR A 278 -22.57 -2.08 -6.21
N THR A 279 -22.47 -2.11 -7.54
CA THR A 279 -23.54 -2.59 -8.42
C THR A 279 -23.85 -4.07 -8.18
N TYR A 280 -22.85 -4.89 -7.85
CA TYR A 280 -23.06 -6.31 -7.49
C TYR A 280 -23.62 -6.52 -6.07
N LYS A 281 -23.51 -5.52 -5.18
CA LYS A 281 -24.05 -5.59 -3.80
C LYS A 281 -25.52 -5.18 -3.70
N VAL A 282 -26.07 -4.52 -4.72
CA VAL A 282 -27.51 -4.19 -4.79
C VAL A 282 -28.22 -5.28 -5.59
N PRO A 283 -29.03 -6.15 -4.97
CA PRO A 283 -29.87 -7.05 -5.76
C PRO A 283 -30.83 -6.20 -6.60
N VAL A 284 -30.85 -6.45 -7.91
CA VAL A 284 -31.87 -5.90 -8.80
C VAL A 284 -33.22 -6.35 -8.24
N SER A 285 -34.04 -5.38 -7.83
CA SER A 285 -35.39 -5.59 -7.32
C SER A 285 -36.38 -5.84 -8.44
#